data_AF-A0A2D4NMZ4-F1
#
_entry.id   AF-A0A2D4NMZ4-F1
#
_cell.length_a   1.000
_cell.length_b   1.000
_cell.length_c   1.000
_cell.angle_alpha   90.00
_cell.angle_beta   90.00
_cell.angle_gamma   90.00
#
_symmetry.space_group_name_H-M   'P 1'
#
loop_
_entity.id
_entity.type
_entity.pdbx_description
1 polymer ?
#
loop_
_entity_poly.entity_id
_entity_poly.type
_entity_poly.pdbx_seq_one_letter_code
_entity_poly.pdbx_strand_id
1 'polypeptide(L)'
;MDRLGKKQPSAPLRLGVLLRHLVPHAGFTPFSTSAQIAPVTCPTQFRYTLDNDTLTLEQRQFYEDNGYLLIKNLVADEDIERFREQFVKICRKDVKVPVITIMKDITIAKSAADENTVLKLQDFMFSEELFRYCTLPEIVKYVECFTGPDIMAMHTMLINKPPDTGKKTSRHPLHQDLHYFPFRPADRIVCAWTAMQKVDRTNGCLVVLPGTHKGCLMVHKYPEWEGGVNK
;
A
#
# COMPACT_ATOMS: atom_id res chain seq x y z
N MET A 1 -68.48 23.74 -27.23
CA MET A 1 -68.11 22.32 -27.38
C MET A 1 -66.77 22.11 -26.71
N ASP A 2 -66.83 21.56 -25.50
CA ASP A 2 -65.73 21.25 -24.61
C ASP A 2 -64.79 20.17 -25.17
N ARG A 3 -63.50 20.28 -24.84
CA ARG A 3 -62.70 19.14 -24.39
C ARG A 3 -61.78 19.56 -23.24
N LEU A 4 -62.15 19.13 -22.03
CA LEU A 4 -61.31 19.15 -20.83
C LEU A 4 -60.16 18.14 -20.96
N GLY A 5 -58.92 18.61 -20.82
CA GLY A 5 -57.76 17.78 -20.49
C GLY A 5 -57.47 17.85 -18.98
N LYS A 6 -57.55 16.73 -18.28
CA LYS A 6 -57.15 16.61 -16.86
C LYS A 6 -55.64 16.77 -16.73
N LYS A 7 -55.18 17.85 -16.06
CA LYS A 7 -53.78 18.01 -15.64
C LYS A 7 -53.49 17.15 -14.41
N GLN A 8 -52.43 16.33 -14.47
CA GLN A 8 -51.88 15.68 -13.28
C GLN A 8 -51.24 16.72 -12.34
N PRO A 9 -51.46 16.64 -11.02
CA PRO A 9 -50.86 17.58 -10.08
C PRO A 9 -49.37 17.27 -9.88
N SER A 10 -48.57 18.34 -9.78
CA SER A 10 -47.13 18.32 -9.56
C SER A 10 -46.75 17.67 -8.22
N ALA A 11 -45.53 17.15 -8.12
CA ALA A 11 -44.98 16.48 -6.94
C ALA A 11 -45.20 17.20 -5.59
N PRO A 12 -45.18 18.55 -5.48
CA PRO A 12 -45.43 19.25 -4.22
C PRO A 12 -46.88 19.10 -3.74
N LEU A 13 -47.84 19.04 -4.67
CA LEU A 13 -49.26 18.86 -4.36
C LEU A 13 -49.56 17.44 -3.86
N ARG A 14 -48.83 16.43 -4.36
CA ARG A 14 -48.95 15.05 -3.87
C ARG A 14 -48.44 14.89 -2.44
N LEU A 15 -47.36 15.60 -2.09
CA LEU A 15 -46.81 15.61 -0.73
C LEU A 15 -47.76 16.32 0.26
N GLY A 16 -48.41 17.40 -0.17
CA GLY A 16 -49.39 18.13 0.65
C GLY A 16 -50.65 17.33 1.00
N VAL A 17 -51.08 16.41 0.12
CA VAL A 17 -52.19 15.49 0.40
C VAL A 17 -51.80 14.44 1.42
N LEU A 18 -50.60 13.85 1.31
CA LEU A 18 -50.09 12.84 2.26
C LEU A 18 -49.88 13.40 3.68
N LEU A 19 -49.39 14.63 3.80
CA LEU A 19 -49.16 15.27 5.10
C LEU A 19 -50.47 15.65 5.83
N ARG A 20 -51.54 15.97 5.09
CA ARG A 20 -52.86 16.25 5.70
C ARG A 20 -53.53 15.01 6.32
N HIS A 21 -53.14 13.81 5.89
CA HIS A 21 -53.65 12.57 6.47
C HIS A 21 -52.95 12.17 7.78
N LEU A 22 -51.79 12.77 8.09
CA LEU A 22 -50.96 12.37 9.23
C LEU A 22 -51.11 13.26 10.46
N VAL A 23 -51.58 14.51 10.33
CA VAL A 23 -51.79 15.42 11.48
C VAL A 23 -53.02 16.30 11.24
N PRO A 24 -54.19 16.01 11.86
CA PRO A 24 -55.41 16.71 11.51
C PRO A 24 -55.48 18.17 11.98
N HIS A 25 -54.77 18.59 13.02
CA HIS A 25 -54.89 19.95 13.56
C HIS A 25 -53.55 20.52 14.03
N ALA A 26 -52.90 21.28 13.16
CA ALA A 26 -51.99 22.35 13.56
C ALA A 26 -51.89 23.36 12.41
N GLY A 27 -52.25 24.61 12.67
CA GLY A 27 -52.03 25.70 11.71
C GLY A 27 -50.53 25.94 11.56
N PHE A 28 -50.03 25.92 10.33
CA PHE A 28 -48.64 26.24 10.03
C PHE A 28 -48.55 27.57 9.28
N THR A 29 -47.92 28.56 9.90
CA THR A 29 -47.37 29.72 9.20
C THR A 29 -46.10 29.27 8.46
N PRO A 30 -45.99 29.46 7.14
CA PRO A 30 -44.80 29.06 6.42
C PRO A 30 -43.67 30.06 6.72
N PHE A 31 -42.62 29.59 7.39
CA PHE A 31 -41.34 30.30 7.38
C PHE A 31 -40.59 29.92 6.10
N SER A 32 -40.05 30.92 5.42
CA SER A 32 -39.19 30.73 4.25
C SER A 32 -37.84 30.20 4.70
N THR A 33 -37.65 28.88 4.69
CA THR A 33 -36.34 28.25 4.76
C THR A 33 -35.68 28.33 3.38
N SER A 34 -35.13 29.50 3.05
CA SER A 34 -34.01 29.56 2.11
C SER A 34 -32.76 29.03 2.82
N ALA A 35 -32.76 27.72 3.09
CA ALA A 35 -31.53 27.03 3.42
C ALA A 35 -30.79 26.87 2.09
N GLN A 36 -29.83 27.75 1.84
CA GLN A 36 -28.80 27.46 0.85
C GLN A 36 -28.15 26.15 1.27
N ILE A 37 -28.34 25.10 0.47
CA ILE A 37 -27.54 23.89 0.56
C ILE A 37 -26.14 24.32 0.11
N ALA A 38 -25.35 24.81 1.05
CA ALA A 38 -23.92 24.89 0.84
C ALA A 38 -23.45 23.45 0.59
N PRO A 39 -22.78 23.14 -0.54
CA PRO A 39 -22.10 21.87 -0.64
C PRO A 39 -21.15 21.81 0.55
N VAL A 40 -21.26 20.77 1.36
CA VAL A 40 -20.24 20.47 2.37
C VAL A 40 -19.00 20.03 1.58
N THR A 41 -18.24 20.98 1.06
CA THR A 41 -16.88 20.73 0.61
C THR A 41 -16.09 20.55 1.89
N CYS A 42 -16.02 19.32 2.39
CA CYS A 42 -14.96 18.94 3.29
C CYS A 42 -13.72 18.84 2.39
N PRO A 43 -12.75 19.77 2.44
CA PRO A 43 -11.51 19.57 1.73
C PRO A 43 -10.75 18.56 2.58
N THR A 44 -10.94 17.27 2.33
CA THR A 44 -9.96 16.26 2.75
C THR A 44 -8.70 16.54 1.94
N GLN A 45 -7.90 17.49 2.40
CA GLN A 45 -6.59 17.74 1.82
C GLN A 45 -5.70 16.58 2.25
N PHE A 46 -5.46 15.67 1.32
CA PHE A 46 -4.57 14.53 1.50
C PHE A 46 -3.11 15.01 1.43
N ARG A 47 -2.29 14.61 2.40
CA ARG A 47 -0.87 14.97 2.46
C ARG A 47 -0.01 13.93 1.75
N TYR A 48 -0.26 12.67 2.01
CA TYR A 48 0.59 11.55 1.61
C TYR A 48 0.18 10.96 0.26
N THR A 49 -1.06 11.18 -0.19
CA THR A 49 -1.51 10.79 -1.54
C THR A 49 -1.84 12.01 -2.40
N LEU A 50 -1.35 12.02 -3.64
CA LEU A 50 -1.70 13.00 -4.67
C LEU A 50 -3.11 12.75 -5.22
N ASP A 51 -3.66 13.74 -5.92
CA ASP A 51 -4.93 13.55 -6.62
C ASP A 51 -4.77 12.60 -7.79
N ASN A 52 -5.64 11.59 -7.84
CA ASN A 52 -5.61 10.49 -8.79
C ASN A 52 -7.01 9.85 -8.91
N ASP A 53 -7.20 9.03 -9.92
CA ASP A 53 -8.44 8.27 -10.21
C ASP A 53 -8.35 6.79 -9.81
N THR A 54 -7.23 6.38 -9.21
CA THR A 54 -6.88 4.98 -8.94
C THR A 54 -7.28 4.56 -7.53
N LEU A 55 -6.97 5.37 -6.53
CA LEU A 55 -7.30 5.13 -5.13
C LEU A 55 -8.68 5.71 -4.80
N THR A 56 -9.51 4.91 -4.14
CA THR A 56 -10.77 5.42 -3.60
C THR A 56 -10.50 6.42 -2.46
N LEU A 57 -11.47 7.28 -2.16
CA LEU A 57 -11.37 8.20 -1.02
C LEU A 57 -11.13 7.45 0.30
N GLU A 58 -11.75 6.29 0.47
CA GLU A 58 -11.57 5.43 1.65
C GLU A 58 -10.13 4.89 1.74
N GLN A 59 -9.54 4.47 0.61
CA GLN A 59 -8.14 4.03 0.57
C GLN A 59 -7.17 5.18 0.84
N ARG A 60 -7.42 6.37 0.28
CA ARG A 60 -6.63 7.58 0.54
C ARG A 60 -6.70 7.94 2.03
N GLN A 61 -7.90 8.02 2.60
CA GLN A 61 -8.10 8.30 4.02
C GLN A 61 -7.44 7.24 4.91
N PHE A 62 -7.56 5.95 4.55
CA PHE A 62 -6.88 4.88 5.26
C PHE A 62 -5.36 5.07 5.24
N TYR A 63 -4.78 5.41 4.09
CA TYR A 63 -3.34 5.64 3.99
C TYR A 63 -2.91 6.87 4.80
N GLU A 64 -3.66 7.97 4.76
CA GLU A 64 -3.38 9.15 5.60
C GLU A 64 -3.38 8.80 7.09
N ASP A 65 -4.29 7.92 7.53
CA ASP A 65 -4.39 7.57 8.94
C ASP A 65 -3.33 6.57 9.38
N ASN A 66 -2.99 5.62 8.51
CA ASN A 66 -2.24 4.43 8.89
C ASN A 66 -0.82 4.37 8.29
N GLY A 67 -0.57 5.00 7.15
CA GLY A 67 0.73 5.04 6.47
C GLY A 67 1.06 3.79 5.65
N TYR A 68 0.08 2.93 5.40
CA TYR A 68 0.22 1.76 4.54
C TYR A 68 -1.11 1.47 3.84
N LEU A 69 -1.07 0.67 2.78
CA LEU A 69 -2.25 0.21 2.06
C LEU A 69 -2.01 -1.22 1.56
N LEU A 70 -3.05 -2.06 1.60
CA LEU A 70 -3.03 -3.41 1.05
C LEU A 70 -3.87 -3.46 -0.23
N ILE A 71 -3.21 -3.73 -1.36
CA ILE A 71 -3.89 -4.06 -2.62
C ILE A 71 -3.77 -5.56 -2.83
N LYS A 72 -4.90 -6.26 -2.81
CA LYS A 72 -4.95 -7.72 -2.96
C LYS A 72 -4.80 -8.09 -4.43
N ASN A 73 -4.07 -9.17 -4.71
CA ASN A 73 -3.91 -9.76 -6.04
C ASN A 73 -3.44 -8.74 -7.10
N LEU A 74 -2.52 -7.85 -6.71
CA LEU A 74 -2.04 -6.77 -7.59
C LEU A 74 -1.08 -7.28 -8.69
N VAL A 75 -0.20 -8.22 -8.33
CA VAL A 75 0.77 -8.83 -9.25
C VAL A 75 0.28 -10.23 -9.58
N ALA A 76 0.28 -10.57 -10.87
CA ALA A 76 -0.18 -11.87 -11.36
C ALA A 76 0.73 -13.01 -10.89
N ASP A 77 0.15 -14.18 -10.65
CA ASP A 77 0.90 -15.35 -10.14
C ASP A 77 2.00 -15.78 -11.13
N GLU A 78 1.79 -15.57 -12.43
CA GLU A 78 2.77 -15.85 -13.48
C GLU A 78 4.02 -14.96 -13.35
N ASP A 79 3.84 -13.67 -13.02
CA ASP A 79 4.96 -12.75 -12.81
C ASP A 79 5.70 -13.08 -11.52
N ILE A 80 4.97 -13.43 -10.47
CA ILE A 80 5.55 -13.91 -9.21
C ILE A 80 6.44 -15.14 -9.45
N GLU A 81 5.99 -16.10 -10.26
CA GLU A 81 6.77 -17.30 -10.55
C GLU A 81 8.02 -16.96 -11.37
N ARG A 82 7.93 -16.08 -12.37
CA ARG A 82 9.11 -15.60 -13.12
C ARG A 82 10.16 -14.98 -12.20
N PHE A 83 9.75 -14.18 -11.22
CA PHE A 83 10.68 -13.59 -10.25
C PHE A 83 11.31 -14.67 -9.34
N ARG A 84 10.56 -15.70 -8.94
CA ARG A 84 11.11 -16.84 -8.18
C ARG A 84 12.12 -17.63 -9.00
N GLU A 85 11.81 -17.96 -10.25
CA GLU A 85 12.72 -18.67 -11.14
C GLU A 85 14.01 -17.90 -11.35
N GLN A 86 13.92 -16.58 -11.57
CA GLN A 86 15.09 -15.73 -11.73
C GLN A 86 15.93 -15.67 -10.45
N PHE A 87 15.30 -15.59 -9.28
CA PHE A 87 15.99 -15.70 -7.99
C PHE A 87 16.77 -17.03 -7.88
N VAL A 88 16.15 -18.16 -8.24
CA VAL A 88 16.80 -19.48 -8.21
C VAL A 88 17.99 -19.54 -9.17
N LYS A 89 17.86 -19.02 -10.40
CA LYS A 89 18.96 -18.95 -11.38
C LYS A 89 20.14 -18.12 -10.86
N ILE A 90 19.87 -16.98 -10.21
CA ILE A 90 20.90 -16.15 -9.58
C ILE A 90 21.56 -16.92 -8.43
N CYS A 91 20.77 -17.59 -7.59
CA CYS A 91 21.30 -18.39 -6.49
C CYS A 91 22.23 -19.50 -6.99
N ARG A 92 21.87 -20.21 -8.06
CA ARG A 92 22.67 -21.28 -8.68
C ARG A 92 23.87 -20.76 -9.49
N LYS A 93 23.97 -19.45 -9.67
CA LYS A 93 24.98 -18.76 -10.50
C LYS A 93 24.85 -19.08 -12.00
N ASP A 94 23.67 -19.51 -12.44
CA ASP A 94 23.36 -19.71 -13.86
C ASP A 94 23.29 -18.38 -14.61
N VAL A 95 22.95 -17.30 -13.89
CA VAL A 95 22.91 -15.92 -14.39
C VAL A 95 23.81 -15.05 -13.52
N LYS A 96 24.61 -14.20 -14.16
CA LYS A 96 25.41 -13.17 -13.48
C LYS A 96 24.75 -11.82 -13.69
N VAL A 97 24.40 -11.16 -12.58
CA VAL A 97 23.85 -9.81 -12.58
C VAL A 97 24.95 -8.85 -12.11
N PRO A 98 25.31 -7.82 -12.88
CA PRO A 98 26.28 -6.81 -12.45
C PRO A 98 25.80 -6.07 -11.20
N VAL A 99 26.74 -5.72 -10.30
CA VAL A 99 26.51 -4.83 -9.13
C VAL A 99 25.51 -5.38 -8.09
N ILE A 100 24.97 -6.58 -8.29
CA ILE A 100 24.05 -7.19 -7.32
C ILE A 100 24.75 -7.51 -6.00
N THR A 101 24.09 -7.19 -4.89
CA THR A 101 24.55 -7.54 -3.55
C THR A 101 23.82 -8.82 -3.10
N ILE A 102 24.57 -9.90 -2.84
CA ILE A 102 24.02 -11.19 -2.38
C ILE A 102 24.39 -11.38 -0.91
N MET A 103 23.38 -11.34 -0.03
CA MET A 103 23.56 -11.62 1.40
C MET A 103 23.31 -13.11 1.65
N LYS A 104 24.32 -13.80 2.21
CA LYS A 104 24.24 -15.24 2.52
C LYS A 104 24.36 -15.52 4.01
N ASP A 105 23.66 -16.54 4.47
CA ASP A 105 23.89 -17.11 5.80
C ASP A 105 25.10 -18.05 5.77
N ILE A 106 26.21 -17.57 6.31
CA ILE A 106 27.48 -18.32 6.35
C ILE A 106 27.35 -19.58 7.23
N THR A 107 26.41 -19.62 8.18
CA THR A 107 26.23 -20.77 9.07
C THR A 107 25.60 -21.98 8.37
N ILE A 108 24.77 -21.73 7.35
CA ILE A 108 24.05 -22.76 6.57
C ILE A 108 24.84 -23.15 5.30
N ALA A 109 25.78 -22.32 4.87
CA ALA A 109 26.55 -22.48 3.63
C ALA A 109 27.39 -23.78 3.52
N LYS A 110 27.60 -24.52 4.62
CA LYS A 110 28.38 -25.77 4.62
C LYS A 110 27.56 -27.02 4.25
N SER A 111 26.22 -26.95 4.20
CA SER A 111 25.38 -28.16 4.11
C SER A 111 24.11 -28.05 3.27
N ALA A 112 23.80 -26.90 2.65
CA ALA A 112 22.53 -26.70 1.93
C ALA A 112 22.73 -26.30 0.45
N ALA A 113 21.71 -26.57 -0.36
CA ALA A 113 21.60 -26.05 -1.73
C ALA A 113 21.74 -24.52 -1.77
N ASP A 114 22.35 -23.96 -2.82
CA ASP A 114 22.80 -22.55 -2.88
C ASP A 114 21.66 -21.56 -2.57
N GLU A 115 20.42 -21.83 -3.00
CA GLU A 115 19.25 -20.97 -2.76
C GLU A 115 18.84 -20.82 -1.28
N ASN A 116 18.97 -21.89 -0.49
CA ASN A 116 18.61 -21.85 0.94
C ASN A 116 19.62 -21.07 1.78
N THR A 117 20.77 -20.73 1.19
CA THR A 117 21.81 -19.93 1.84
C THR A 117 21.67 -18.45 1.54
N VAL A 118 21.00 -18.07 0.45
CA VAL A 118 20.79 -16.67 0.05
C VAL A 118 19.60 -16.11 0.80
N LEU A 119 19.85 -15.13 1.68
CA LEU A 119 18.84 -14.48 2.52
C LEU A 119 18.22 -13.26 1.85
N LYS A 120 19.00 -12.57 1.03
CA LYS A 120 18.58 -11.32 0.38
C LYS A 120 19.39 -11.06 -0.87
N LEU A 121 18.71 -10.56 -1.90
CA LEU A 121 19.33 -9.83 -3.02
C LEU A 121 19.03 -8.35 -2.84
N GLN A 122 20.02 -7.49 -3.06
CA GLN A 122 19.84 -6.04 -3.22
C GLN A 122 20.49 -5.59 -4.53
N ASP A 123 20.11 -4.40 -5.01
CA ASP A 123 20.68 -3.79 -6.21
C ASP A 123 20.48 -4.65 -7.46
N PHE A 124 19.28 -5.22 -7.61
CA PHE A 124 18.96 -6.09 -8.73
C PHE A 124 18.56 -5.33 -10.01
N MET A 125 18.82 -4.02 -10.09
CA MET A 125 18.36 -3.17 -11.21
C MET A 125 18.91 -3.60 -12.58
N PHE A 126 20.04 -4.30 -12.61
CA PHE A 126 20.62 -4.84 -13.85
C PHE A 126 20.15 -6.26 -14.18
N SER A 127 19.23 -6.84 -13.39
CA SER A 127 18.54 -8.08 -13.74
C SER A 127 17.23 -7.73 -14.44
N GLU A 128 17.17 -7.84 -15.77
CA GLU A 128 15.98 -7.50 -16.56
C GLU A 128 14.68 -8.08 -15.98
N GLU A 129 14.68 -9.37 -15.60
CA GLU A 129 13.48 -9.99 -15.04
C GLU A 129 13.09 -9.47 -13.65
N LEU A 130 14.05 -9.28 -12.74
CA LEU A 130 13.71 -8.75 -11.41
C LEU A 130 13.35 -7.27 -11.47
N PHE A 131 14.04 -6.50 -12.31
CA PHE A 131 13.73 -5.08 -12.51
C PHE A 131 12.38 -4.86 -13.19
N ARG A 132 11.85 -5.87 -13.90
CA ARG A 132 10.50 -5.83 -14.46
C ARG A 132 9.44 -5.54 -13.39
N TYR A 133 9.65 -5.95 -12.13
CA TYR A 133 8.81 -5.56 -10.99
C TYR A 133 8.66 -4.03 -10.85
N CYS A 134 9.75 -3.29 -11.00
CA CYS A 134 9.77 -1.83 -10.90
C CYS A 134 9.07 -1.14 -12.08
N THR A 135 8.89 -1.86 -13.20
CA THR A 135 8.25 -1.34 -14.42
C THR A 135 6.87 -1.97 -14.68
N LEU A 136 6.36 -2.82 -13.78
CA LEU A 136 5.04 -3.42 -13.93
C LEU A 136 3.97 -2.31 -13.92
N PRO A 137 3.11 -2.20 -14.94
CA PRO A 137 2.08 -1.17 -14.99
C PRO A 137 1.17 -1.17 -13.75
N GLU A 138 0.89 -2.35 -13.21
CA GLU A 138 0.09 -2.55 -12.01
C GLU A 138 0.75 -1.95 -10.77
N ILE A 139 2.08 -2.02 -10.66
CA ILE A 139 2.83 -1.40 -9.56
C ILE A 139 2.94 0.10 -9.77
N VAL A 140 3.40 0.51 -10.97
CA VAL A 140 3.65 1.92 -11.32
C VAL A 140 2.40 2.77 -11.15
N LYS A 141 1.23 2.26 -11.57
CA LYS A 141 -0.07 2.92 -11.41
C LYS A 141 -0.37 3.34 -9.96
N TYR A 142 -0.07 2.46 -8.99
CA TYR A 142 -0.29 2.79 -7.58
C TYR A 142 0.84 3.64 -7.01
N VAL A 143 2.09 3.43 -7.43
CA VAL A 143 3.24 4.25 -6.98
C VAL A 143 3.06 5.73 -7.35
N GLU A 144 2.58 5.99 -8.57
CA GLU A 144 2.31 7.35 -9.08
C GLU A 144 1.38 8.15 -8.15
N CYS A 145 0.43 7.49 -7.49
CA CYS A 145 -0.49 8.11 -6.54
C CYS A 145 0.21 8.76 -5.34
N PHE A 146 1.47 8.39 -5.07
CA PHE A 146 2.28 8.93 -3.97
C PHE A 146 3.40 9.82 -4.48
N THR A 147 4.09 9.42 -5.55
CA THR A 147 5.32 10.06 -6.03
C THR A 147 5.07 11.16 -7.05
N GLY A 148 3.97 11.08 -7.80
CA GLY A 148 3.77 11.82 -9.04
C GLY A 148 4.34 11.06 -10.25
N PRO A 149 4.22 11.64 -11.46
CA PRO A 149 4.46 10.95 -12.73
C PRO A 149 5.95 10.65 -13.02
N ASP A 150 6.87 11.42 -12.43
CA ASP A 150 8.31 11.24 -12.61
C ASP A 150 8.87 10.26 -11.57
N ILE A 151 8.78 8.97 -11.89
CA ILE A 151 9.04 7.88 -10.94
C ILE A 151 10.48 7.37 -11.08
N MET A 152 11.18 7.23 -9.95
CA MET A 152 12.51 6.63 -9.87
C MET A 152 12.52 5.42 -8.92
N ALA A 153 13.01 4.27 -9.41
CA ALA A 153 13.26 3.10 -8.59
C ALA A 153 14.59 3.25 -7.82
N MET A 154 14.50 3.74 -6.57
CA MET A 154 15.69 4.11 -5.77
C MET A 154 16.42 2.94 -5.13
N HIS A 155 15.69 1.92 -4.68
CA HIS A 155 16.25 0.78 -3.94
C HIS A 155 15.49 -0.49 -4.29
N THR A 156 16.22 -1.60 -4.49
CA THR A 156 15.64 -2.87 -4.92
C THR A 156 16.05 -4.00 -3.99
N MET A 157 15.09 -4.81 -3.56
CA MET A 157 15.34 -5.93 -2.63
C MET A 157 14.45 -7.13 -2.92
N LEU A 158 15.02 -8.33 -2.90
CA LEU A 158 14.29 -9.59 -2.82
C LEU A 158 14.72 -10.29 -1.53
N ILE A 159 13.76 -10.54 -0.64
CA ILE A 159 14.02 -11.04 0.71
C ILE A 159 13.58 -12.51 0.79
N ASN A 160 14.55 -13.41 0.95
CA ASN A 160 14.33 -14.84 1.16
C ASN A 160 14.52 -15.16 2.64
N LYS A 161 13.47 -14.95 3.42
CA LYS A 161 13.53 -15.09 4.87
C LYS A 161 13.69 -16.58 5.25
N PRO A 162 14.72 -16.95 6.02
CA PRO A 162 14.94 -18.34 6.41
C PRO A 162 13.95 -18.76 7.52
N PRO A 163 13.68 -20.06 7.67
CA PRO A 163 12.93 -20.58 8.81
C PRO A 163 13.58 -20.17 10.13
N ASP A 164 12.78 -19.67 11.08
CA ASP A 164 13.25 -19.46 12.44
C ASP A 164 13.23 -20.80 13.18
N THR A 165 14.40 -21.30 13.58
CA THR A 165 14.52 -22.55 14.36
C THR A 165 14.10 -22.40 15.83
N GLY A 166 13.35 -21.34 16.16
CA GLY A 166 12.90 -20.99 17.51
C GLY A 166 13.86 -20.06 18.26
N LYS A 167 14.99 -19.68 17.64
CA LYS A 167 16.01 -18.81 18.24
C LYS A 167 15.75 -17.33 18.04
N LYS A 168 14.72 -16.93 17.27
CA LYS A 168 14.36 -15.51 17.01
C LYS A 168 15.45 -14.73 16.28
N THR A 169 16.44 -15.42 15.71
CA THR A 169 17.61 -14.83 15.05
C THR A 169 17.29 -14.26 13.68
N SER A 170 16.20 -14.70 13.03
CA SER A 170 15.76 -14.18 11.73
C SER A 170 14.85 -12.94 11.83
N ARG A 171 14.65 -12.41 13.05
CA ARG A 171 13.85 -11.20 13.25
C ARG A 171 14.57 -9.98 12.73
N HIS A 172 13.88 -9.23 11.88
CA HIS A 172 14.30 -7.90 11.49
C HIS A 172 13.71 -6.89 12.50
N PRO A 173 14.54 -6.10 13.22
CA PRO A 173 14.03 -5.12 14.16
C PRO A 173 13.13 -4.07 13.50
N LEU A 174 12.23 -3.50 14.30
CA LEU A 174 11.44 -2.34 13.86
C LEU A 174 12.38 -1.20 13.48
N HIS A 175 12.12 -0.58 12.33
CA HIS A 175 12.89 0.56 11.83
C HIS A 175 12.02 1.43 10.91
N GLN A 176 12.62 2.51 10.39
CA GLN A 176 12.03 3.38 9.37
C GLN A 176 12.99 3.36 8.18
N ASP A 177 12.55 2.95 7.00
CA ASP A 177 13.38 2.86 5.80
C ASP A 177 14.08 4.19 5.48
N LEU A 178 13.40 5.31 5.75
CA LEU A 178 13.91 6.67 5.57
C LEU A 178 15.23 6.94 6.31
N HIS A 179 15.59 6.14 7.32
CA HIS A 179 16.90 6.17 7.97
C HIS A 179 18.04 5.95 6.97
N TYR A 180 17.83 5.09 5.97
CA TYR A 180 18.83 4.72 4.96
C TYR A 180 18.79 5.61 3.71
N PHE A 181 17.79 6.49 3.58
CA PHE A 181 17.57 7.30 2.38
C PHE A 181 18.01 8.75 2.60
N PRO A 182 19.08 9.23 1.93
CA PRO A 182 19.58 10.59 2.06
C PRO A 182 18.83 11.60 1.17
N PHE A 183 17.58 11.32 0.79
CA PHE A 183 16.76 12.16 -0.10
C PHE A 183 15.37 12.44 0.48
N ARG A 184 14.76 13.53 0.06
CA ARG A 184 13.52 14.13 0.60
C ARG A 184 12.73 14.81 -0.54
N PRO A 185 11.43 15.11 -0.37
CA PRO A 185 10.58 14.92 0.83
C PRO A 185 10.16 13.47 1.05
N ALA A 186 9.98 13.07 2.31
CA ALA A 186 9.61 11.70 2.69
C ALA A 186 8.22 11.30 2.16
N ASP A 187 7.29 12.25 2.12
CA ASP A 187 5.90 12.05 1.69
C ASP A 187 5.78 11.73 0.18
N ARG A 188 6.91 11.78 -0.56
CA ARG A 188 7.02 11.40 -1.98
C ARG A 188 7.92 10.18 -2.18
N ILE A 189 8.15 9.40 -1.12
CA ILE A 189 8.88 8.13 -1.14
C ILE A 189 7.91 7.04 -0.70
N VAL A 190 7.76 6.00 -1.51
CA VAL A 190 6.88 4.87 -1.21
C VAL A 190 7.61 3.55 -1.42
N CYS A 191 7.40 2.60 -0.51
CA CYS A 191 7.83 1.22 -0.69
C CYS A 191 6.68 0.41 -1.30
N ALA A 192 6.95 -0.24 -2.44
CA ALA A 192 6.12 -1.31 -2.96
C ALA A 192 6.70 -2.65 -2.47
N TRP A 193 5.91 -3.41 -1.72
CA TRP A 193 6.29 -4.73 -1.22
C TRP A 193 5.22 -5.76 -1.61
N THR A 194 5.65 -6.83 -2.28
CA THR A 194 4.75 -7.88 -2.77
C THR A 194 5.13 -9.23 -2.17
N ALA A 195 4.13 -9.96 -1.69
CA ALA A 195 4.34 -11.27 -1.10
C ALA A 195 4.75 -12.31 -2.16
N MET A 196 6.00 -12.77 -2.05
CA MET A 196 6.62 -13.89 -2.77
C MET A 196 5.98 -15.26 -2.58
N GLN A 197 5.00 -15.40 -1.71
CA GLN A 197 4.34 -16.65 -1.28
C GLN A 197 3.22 -16.30 -0.29
N LYS A 198 2.51 -17.29 0.23
CA LYS A 198 1.63 -17.07 1.38
C LYS A 198 2.48 -16.64 2.59
N VAL A 199 2.24 -15.44 3.11
CA VAL A 199 2.95 -14.88 4.25
C VAL A 199 1.95 -14.63 5.38
N ASP A 200 2.23 -15.17 6.56
CA ASP A 200 1.41 -15.03 7.76
C ASP A 200 2.30 -14.90 9.01
N ARG A 201 1.70 -14.95 10.20
CA ARG A 201 2.43 -14.79 11.46
C ARG A 201 3.44 -15.91 11.70
N THR A 202 3.23 -17.09 11.15
CA THR A 202 4.05 -18.29 11.40
C THR A 202 5.36 -18.27 10.62
N ASN A 203 5.36 -17.74 9.40
CA ASN A 203 6.60 -17.47 8.62
C ASN A 203 7.08 -16.01 8.73
N GLY A 204 6.36 -15.21 9.53
CA GLY A 204 6.74 -13.89 10.00
C GLY A 204 6.55 -12.81 8.95
N CYS A 205 5.28 -12.50 8.72
CA CYS A 205 4.79 -11.34 7.99
C CYS A 205 5.36 -10.01 8.51
N LEU A 206 5.23 -8.98 7.68
CA LEU A 206 5.51 -7.60 8.09
C LEU A 206 4.64 -7.23 9.30
N VAL A 207 5.23 -6.44 10.20
CA VAL A 207 4.56 -5.81 11.33
C VAL A 207 4.73 -4.31 11.15
N VAL A 208 3.62 -3.58 11.23
CA VAL A 208 3.60 -2.12 11.13
C VAL A 208 2.97 -1.54 12.39
N LEU A 209 3.39 -0.34 12.77
CA LEU A 209 2.74 0.46 13.80
C LEU A 209 1.93 1.55 13.07
N PRO A 210 0.60 1.42 12.96
CA PRO A 210 -0.20 2.36 12.18
C PRO A 210 -0.03 3.80 12.68
N GLY A 211 0.05 4.75 11.75
CA GLY A 211 0.11 6.18 12.03
C GLY A 211 1.50 6.73 12.38
N THR A 212 2.52 5.89 12.59
CA THR A 212 3.87 6.37 12.95
C THR A 212 4.57 7.13 11.81
N HIS A 213 4.11 7.00 10.57
CA HIS A 213 4.58 7.78 9.42
C HIS A 213 4.33 9.30 9.58
N LYS A 214 3.41 9.71 10.47
CA LYS A 214 3.16 11.12 10.82
C LYS A 214 4.22 11.71 11.76
N GLY A 215 5.00 10.85 12.42
CA GLY A 215 6.04 11.23 13.36
C GLY A 215 7.33 11.70 12.68
N CYS A 216 8.33 12.01 13.50
CA CYS A 216 9.68 12.32 13.02
C CYS A 216 10.48 11.05 12.69
N LEU A 217 11.61 11.24 12.00
CA LEU A 217 12.61 10.19 11.86
C LEU A 217 13.30 9.98 13.22
N MET A 218 13.24 8.76 13.72
CA MET A 218 13.84 8.39 15.00
C MET A 218 15.33 8.07 14.86
N VAL A 219 16.05 8.04 15.98
CA VAL A 219 17.42 7.52 16.02
C VAL A 219 17.38 6.00 16.05
N HIS A 220 18.09 5.35 15.12
CA HIS A 220 18.13 3.89 15.02
C HIS A 220 19.35 3.32 15.73
N LYS A 221 19.14 2.22 16.47
CA LYS A 221 20.18 1.36 17.02
C LYS A 221 19.75 -0.09 16.82
N TYR A 222 20.70 -0.97 16.57
CA TYR A 222 20.41 -2.41 16.59
C TYR A 222 20.20 -2.86 18.04
N PRO A 223 19.17 -3.69 18.31
CA PRO A 223 18.93 -4.17 19.66
C PRO A 223 20.01 -5.18 20.07
N GLU A 224 20.36 -5.18 21.36
CA GLU A 224 21.25 -6.17 21.95
C GLU A 224 20.45 -7.41 22.36
N TRP A 225 20.06 -8.24 21.39
CA TRP A 225 19.32 -9.48 21.65
C TRP A 225 20.24 -10.67 21.91
N GLU A 226 19.85 -11.51 22.88
CA GLU A 226 20.48 -12.82 23.07
C GLU A 226 20.35 -13.65 21.78
N GLY A 227 21.47 -14.09 21.22
CA GLY A 227 21.54 -14.81 19.94
C GLY A 227 21.88 -13.95 18.71
N GLY A 228 22.03 -12.64 18.89
CA GLY A 228 22.41 -11.70 17.83
C GLY A 228 21.23 -11.24 16.96
N VAL A 229 21.49 -10.28 16.09
CA VAL A 229 20.52 -9.73 15.13
C VAL A 229 21.03 -10.02 13.72
N ASN A 230 20.14 -10.42 12.82
CA ASN A 230 20.48 -10.55 11.41
C ASN A 230 20.78 -9.14 10.84
N LYS A 231 22.06 -8.88 10.55
CA LYS A 231 22.56 -7.59 10.05
C LYS A 231 22.49 -7.55 8.54
#